data_AF-A0A4R7ZM82-F1
#
_entry.id   AF-A0A4R7ZM82-F1
#
_cell.length_a   1.000
_cell.length_b   1.000
_cell.length_c   1.000
_cell.angle_alpha   90.00
_cell.angle_beta   90.00
_cell.angle_gamma   90.00
#
_symmetry.space_group_name_H-M   'P 1'
#
loop_
_entity.id
_entity.type
_entity.pdbx_description
1 polymer ?
#
loop_
_entity_poly.entity_id
_entity_poly.type
_entity_poly.pdbx_seq_one_letter_code
_entity_poly.pdbx_strand_id
1 'polypeptide(L)'
;MSTDYGLPIGQVLGDGFRVPELLPSWTALEGIVLVKCLDAEGHPSWAFRETEGMNVEEVIGVLTIQLDMLRERAVDAFRGDDEDD
;
A
#
# COMPACT_ATOMS: atom_id res chain seq x y z
N MET A 1 -15.00 -6.72 -25.40
CA MET A 1 -15.63 -5.63 -24.62
C MET A 1 -14.72 -5.43 -23.44
N SER A 2 -14.10 -4.26 -23.31
CA SER A 2 -13.22 -3.97 -22.18
C SER A 2 -14.10 -3.92 -20.94
N THR A 3 -14.00 -4.92 -20.08
CA THR A 3 -14.57 -4.83 -18.74
C THR A 3 -13.65 -3.87 -18.00
N ASP A 4 -14.05 -2.61 -17.84
CA ASP A 4 -13.30 -1.68 -16.98
C ASP A 4 -13.29 -2.30 -15.58
N TYR A 5 -12.16 -2.87 -15.18
CA TYR A 5 -11.99 -3.45 -13.85
C TYR A 5 -11.73 -2.32 -12.84
N GLY A 6 -12.72 -2.09 -11.98
CA GLY A 6 -12.62 -1.14 -10.88
C GLY A 6 -13.06 0.29 -11.23
N LEU A 7 -12.84 1.19 -10.29
CA LEU A 7 -13.10 2.62 -10.39
C LEU A 7 -11.84 3.38 -9.91
N PRO A 8 -11.60 4.62 -10.36
CA PRO A 8 -10.48 5.43 -9.87
C PRO A 8 -10.43 5.48 -8.34
N ILE A 9 -9.26 5.31 -7.76
CA ILE A 9 -9.09 5.17 -6.30
C ILE A 9 -9.75 6.31 -5.49
N GLY A 10 -9.67 7.55 -5.99
CA GLY A 10 -10.32 8.71 -5.36
C GLY A 10 -11.85 8.66 -5.39
N GLN A 11 -12.45 7.97 -6.37
CA GLN A 11 -13.90 7.73 -6.40
C GLN A 11 -14.31 6.60 -5.46
N VAL A 12 -13.43 5.61 -5.23
CA VAL A 12 -13.69 4.47 -4.34
C VAL A 12 -13.51 4.84 -2.86
N LEU A 13 -12.45 5.59 -2.55
CA LEU A 13 -12.06 5.91 -1.17
C LEU A 13 -12.48 7.32 -0.73
N GLY A 14 -12.88 8.18 -1.68
CA GLY A 14 -13.16 9.59 -1.45
C GLY A 14 -11.89 10.46 -1.39
N ASP A 15 -12.08 11.77 -1.33
CA ASP A 15 -10.99 12.77 -1.47
C ASP A 15 -10.10 12.91 -0.22
N GLY A 16 -10.46 12.24 0.88
CA GLY A 16 -9.69 12.26 2.13
C GLY A 16 -8.41 11.41 2.08
N PHE A 17 -8.32 10.47 1.14
CA PHE A 17 -7.17 9.57 1.00
C PHE A 17 -6.24 10.09 -0.10
N ARG A 18 -5.18 10.78 0.31
CA ARG A 18 -4.15 11.30 -0.59
C ARG A 18 -2.89 10.45 -0.48
N VAL A 19 -2.28 10.16 -1.63
CA VAL A 19 -0.97 9.50 -1.73
C VAL A 19 0.05 10.48 -2.32
N PRO A 20 1.34 10.38 -1.94
CA PRO A 20 2.39 11.15 -2.59
C PRO A 20 2.45 10.87 -4.09
N GLU A 21 2.83 11.87 -4.87
CA GLU A 21 3.02 11.72 -6.31
C GLU A 21 4.19 10.78 -6.62
N LEU A 22 4.10 10.07 -7.75
CA LEU A 22 5.23 9.32 -8.30
C LEU A 22 6.37 10.27 -8.68
N LEU A 23 7.57 9.72 -8.81
CA LEU A 23 8.71 10.49 -9.31
C LEU A 23 8.42 11.05 -10.70
N PRO A 24 8.98 12.22 -11.05
CA PRO A 24 8.80 12.80 -12.37
C PRO A 24 9.15 11.80 -13.48
N SER A 25 8.33 11.73 -14.53
CA SER A 25 8.47 10.83 -15.68
C SER A 25 8.16 9.35 -15.42
N TRP A 26 7.73 8.98 -14.21
CA TRP A 26 7.29 7.61 -13.96
C TRP A 26 5.82 7.45 -14.36
N THR A 27 5.52 6.35 -15.05
CA THR A 27 4.16 5.97 -15.43
C THR A 27 3.74 4.79 -14.57
N ALA A 28 2.61 4.90 -13.87
CA ALA A 28 2.03 3.78 -13.14
C ALA A 28 1.60 2.68 -14.12
N LEU A 29 1.92 1.43 -13.82
CA LEU A 29 1.46 0.26 -14.59
C LEU A 29 0.41 -0.50 -13.79
N GLU A 30 0.79 -0.95 -12.61
CA GLU A 30 -0.04 -1.73 -11.69
C GLU A 30 0.25 -1.28 -10.25
N GLY A 31 -0.61 -1.67 -9.31
CA GLY A 31 -0.40 -1.34 -7.90
C GLY A 31 -1.23 -2.15 -6.92
N ILE A 32 -0.72 -2.23 -5.71
CA ILE A 32 -1.41 -2.78 -4.55
C ILE A 32 -1.86 -1.62 -3.66
N VAL A 33 -3.09 -1.68 -3.19
CA VAL A 33 -3.67 -0.72 -2.26
C VAL A 33 -4.10 -1.45 -0.99
N LEU A 34 -3.49 -1.07 0.13
CA LEU A 34 -3.87 -1.51 1.47
C LEU A 34 -4.59 -0.36 2.17
N VAL A 35 -5.88 -0.56 2.46
CA VAL A 35 -6.71 0.47 3.12
C VAL A 35 -7.11 -0.01 4.50
N LYS A 36 -6.75 0.76 5.54
CA LYS A 36 -7.25 0.53 6.88
C LYS A 36 -8.70 1.00 6.97
N CYS A 37 -9.62 0.11 7.27
CA CYS A 37 -11.06 0.38 7.33
C CYS A 37 -11.66 -0.21 8.60
N LEU A 38 -12.90 0.19 8.92
CA LEU A 38 -13.70 -0.52 9.90
C LEU A 38 -14.43 -1.67 9.21
N ASP A 39 -14.43 -2.85 9.83
CA ASP A 39 -15.25 -3.96 9.38
C ASP A 39 -16.73 -3.79 9.77
N ALA A 40 -17.55 -4.80 9.49
CA ALA A 40 -18.98 -4.78 9.78
C ALA A 40 -19.31 -4.67 11.28
N GLU A 41 -18.35 -4.99 12.15
CA GLU A 41 -18.48 -4.93 13.61
C GLU A 41 -17.90 -3.62 14.18
N GLY A 42 -17.31 -2.77 13.33
CA GLY A 42 -16.67 -1.54 13.74
C GLY A 42 -15.23 -1.72 14.24
N HIS A 43 -14.60 -2.87 13.99
CA HIS A 43 -13.21 -3.11 14.36
C HIS A 43 -12.26 -2.65 13.24
N PRO A 44 -11.10 -2.07 13.59
CA PRO A 44 -10.08 -1.75 12.60
C PRO A 44 -9.54 -3.01 11.90
N SER A 45 -9.64 -3.04 10.59
CA SER A 45 -9.17 -4.12 9.71
C SER A 45 -8.49 -3.54 8.46
N TRP A 46 -7.91 -4.40 7.64
CA TRP A 46 -7.22 -4.03 6.40
C TRP A 46 -7.90 -4.65 5.18
N ALA A 47 -8.28 -3.81 4.24
CA ALA A 47 -8.75 -4.21 2.93
C ALA A 47 -7.59 -4.21 1.93
N PHE A 48 -7.29 -5.38 1.37
CA PHE A 48 -6.34 -5.55 0.27
C PHE A 48 -7.05 -5.40 -1.07
N ARG A 49 -6.51 -4.58 -1.97
CA ARG A 49 -6.96 -4.42 -3.35
C ARG A 49 -5.73 -4.41 -4.26
N GLU A 50 -5.87 -4.98 -5.44
CA GLU A 50 -4.85 -4.96 -6.48
C GLU A 50 -5.48 -4.60 -7.83
N THR A 51 -4.70 -4.00 -8.70
CA THR A 51 -5.05 -3.82 -10.11
C THR A 51 -4.95 -5.17 -10.84
N GLU A 52 -5.68 -5.32 -11.94
CA GLU A 52 -5.92 -6.64 -12.58
C GLU A 52 -4.65 -7.30 -13.15
N GLY A 53 -3.58 -6.54 -13.42
CA GLY A 53 -2.41 -7.04 -14.15
C GLY A 53 -1.31 -7.70 -13.32
N MET A 54 -1.41 -7.71 -11.99
CA MET A 54 -0.37 -8.32 -11.15
C MET A 54 -0.51 -9.85 -11.07
N ASN A 55 0.60 -10.57 -11.25
CA ASN A 55 0.64 -11.99 -10.91
C ASN A 55 1.01 -12.22 -9.43
N VAL A 56 0.73 -13.42 -8.92
CA VAL A 56 0.91 -13.74 -7.49
C VAL A 56 2.37 -13.65 -7.06
N GLU A 57 3.31 -13.99 -7.93
CA GLU A 57 4.75 -13.90 -7.66
C GLU A 57 5.20 -12.44 -7.49
N GLU A 58 4.70 -11.53 -8.32
CA GLU A 58 4.95 -10.08 -8.20
C GLU A 58 4.38 -9.52 -6.89
N VAL A 59 3.17 -9.95 -6.50
CA VAL A 59 2.53 -9.54 -5.24
C VAL A 59 3.37 -10.00 -4.04
N ILE A 60 3.75 -11.28 -4.01
CA ILE A 60 4.58 -11.84 -2.93
C ILE A 60 5.93 -11.12 -2.87
N GLY A 61 6.57 -10.88 -4.02
CA GLY A 61 7.84 -10.19 -4.11
C GLY A 61 7.78 -8.78 -3.52
N VAL A 62 6.79 -7.98 -3.93
CA VAL A 62 6.59 -6.62 -3.41
C VAL A 62 6.33 -6.62 -1.90
N LEU A 63 5.43 -7.47 -1.41
CA LEU A 63 5.09 -7.51 0.02
C LEU A 63 6.28 -7.97 0.88
N THR A 64 7.13 -8.86 0.36
CA THR A 64 8.35 -9.30 1.04
C THR A 64 9.34 -8.15 1.16
N ILE A 65 9.62 -7.43 0.07
CA ILE A 65 10.50 -6.26 0.09
C ILE A 65 9.97 -5.18 1.04
N GLN A 66 8.66 -4.90 1.01
CA GLN A 66 8.06 -3.92 1.93
C GLN A 66 8.20 -4.33 3.39
N LEU A 67 8.01 -5.63 3.71
CA LEU A 67 8.21 -6.13 5.06
C LEU A 67 9.66 -5.96 5.53
N ASP A 68 10.63 -6.28 4.67
CA ASP A 68 12.05 -6.14 5.00
C ASP A 68 12.42 -4.67 5.25
N MET A 69 11.97 -3.76 4.38
CA MET A 69 12.18 -2.32 4.58
C MET A 69 11.54 -1.81 5.89
N LEU A 70 10.34 -2.27 6.22
CA LEU A 70 9.68 -1.90 7.49
C LEU A 70 10.43 -2.45 8.70
N ARG A 71 11.00 -3.66 8.58
CA ARG A 71 11.80 -4.28 9.62
C ARG A 71 13.09 -3.49 9.88
N GLU A 72 13.79 -3.09 8.81
CA GLU A 72 14.98 -2.25 8.91
C GLU A 72 14.65 -0.93 9.59
N ARG A 73 13.60 -0.24 9.15
CA ARG A 73 13.14 1.02 9.76
C ARG A 73 12.79 0.88 11.25
N ALA A 74 12.19 -0.24 11.64
CA ALA A 74 11.86 -0.51 13.04
C ALA A 74 13.12 -0.74 13.89
N VAL A 75 14.11 -1.45 13.35
CA VAL A 75 15.41 -1.66 14.02
C VAL A 75 16.18 -0.34 14.14
N ASP A 76 16.18 0.48 13.10
CA ASP A 76 16.85 1.78 13.11
C ASP A 76 16.19 2.74 14.10
N ALA A 77 14.85 2.76 14.18
CA ALA A 77 14.13 3.53 15.20
C ALA A 77 14.52 3.11 16.62
N PHE A 78 14.63 1.80 16.87
CA PHE A 78 15.06 1.29 18.17
C PHE A 78 16.51 1.69 18.51
N ARG A 79 17.42 1.71 17.54
CA ARG A 79 18.83 2.12 17.76
C ARG A 79 19.01 3.62 17.95
N GLY A 80 18.19 4.43 17.29
CA GLY A 80 18.22 5.89 17.44
C GLY A 80 17.77 6.34 18.83
N ASP A 81 16.87 5.59 19.48
CA ASP A 81 16.42 5.86 20.85
C ASP A 81 17.50 5.54 21.92
N ASP A 82 18.54 4.76 21.59
CA ASP A 82 19.64 4.39 22.51
C ASP A 82 20.84 5.38 22.48
N GLU A 83 20.86 6.35 21.55
CA GLU A 83 21.97 7.34 21.41
C GLU A 83 21.71 8.68 22.14
N ASP A 84 20.55 8.85 22.78
CA ASP A 84 20.12 10.09 23.45
C ASP A 84 20.12 10.02 25.01
N ASP A 85 20.84 9.07 25.62
CA ASP A 85 21.03 8.94 27.10
C ASP A 85 22.49 9.12 27.56
#